data_AF-A0A229RPE6-F1
#
_entry.id   AF-A0A229RPE6-F1
#
_cell.length_a   1.000
_cell.length_b   1.000
_cell.length_c   1.000
_cell.angle_alpha   90.00
_cell.angle_beta   90.00
_cell.angle_gamma   90.00
#
_symmetry.space_group_name_H-M   'P 1'
#
loop_
_entity.id
_entity.type
_entity.pdbx_description
1 polymer ?
#
loop_
_entity_poly.entity_id
_entity_poly.type
_entity_poly.pdbx_seq_one_letter_code
_entity_poly.pdbx_strand_id
1 'polypeptide(L)'
;MIVGDGQKHLVSIIVDLDGDAGSATGLIEATDGHPFWMEDQGRWLAAGKLKPGNQLHAVSGNPVTVVSVTPRTESRTAYNLSIDGIHAYYVLANTTAVLVHNTGPCGIPTAAEAAELVKKATPTGSALKAEPWHRAGSFVVDDISKKGTVFKIGSKDGRGDATLIQMPGELNGKPGRYEWIVRDGIMSHLMFIRGGTINGIAIKP
;
A
#
# COMPACT_ATOMS: atom_id res chain seq x y z
N MET A 1 21.93 0.94 -13.11
CA MET A 1 22.13 0.20 -11.84
C MET A 1 22.09 1.21 -10.71
N ILE A 2 21.02 1.22 -9.90
CA ILE A 2 20.98 2.08 -8.71
C ILE A 2 21.32 1.19 -7.52
N VAL A 3 22.54 1.35 -7.00
CA VAL A 3 22.96 0.77 -5.73
C VAL A 3 22.49 1.74 -4.65
N GLY A 4 21.59 1.27 -3.79
CA GLY A 4 21.20 2.03 -2.60
C GLY A 4 21.88 1.43 -1.39
N ASP A 5 23.03 1.98 -0.99
CA ASP A 5 23.71 1.67 0.27
C ASP A 5 23.08 2.45 1.43
N GLY A 6 22.88 1.78 2.56
CA GLY A 6 22.31 2.34 3.78
C GLY A 6 21.79 1.27 4.74
N GLN A 7 21.57 1.64 6.00
CA GLN A 7 20.86 0.78 6.95
C GLN A 7 19.42 0.58 6.42
N LYS A 8 19.02 -0.66 6.15
CA LYS A 8 17.66 -0.96 5.65
C LYS A 8 16.91 -1.79 6.68
N HIS A 9 15.66 -1.40 6.93
CA HIS A 9 14.73 -2.26 7.65
C HIS A 9 14.26 -3.34 6.68
N LEU A 10 14.65 -4.58 6.94
CA LEU A 10 14.24 -5.75 6.18
C LEU A 10 13.14 -6.50 6.93
N VAL A 11 12.36 -7.28 6.20
CA VAL A 11 11.44 -8.26 6.75
C VAL A 11 11.68 -9.60 6.06
N SER A 12 11.69 -10.66 6.86
CA SER A 12 11.65 -12.04 6.40
C SER A 12 10.21 -12.54 6.50
N ILE A 13 9.64 -12.93 5.38
CA ILE A 13 8.27 -13.44 5.29
C ILE A 13 8.35 -14.93 4.98
N ILE A 14 7.75 -15.77 5.83
CA ILE A 14 7.53 -17.18 5.51
C ILE A 14 6.13 -17.30 4.94
N VAL A 15 6.01 -17.94 3.77
CA VAL A 15 4.74 -18.26 3.13
C VAL A 15 4.56 -19.77 3.03
N ASP A 16 3.33 -20.20 3.17
CA ASP A 16 2.84 -21.55 2.88
C ASP A 16 2.52 -21.63 1.38
N LEU A 17 3.15 -22.61 0.72
CA LEU A 17 3.10 -22.81 -0.72
C LEU A 17 2.11 -23.90 -1.13
N ASP A 18 1.66 -24.76 -0.21
CA ASP A 18 0.80 -25.91 -0.48
C ASP A 18 -0.52 -25.91 0.31
N GLY A 19 -0.78 -24.86 1.09
CA GLY A 19 -2.07 -24.61 1.73
C GLY A 19 -2.35 -25.63 2.84
N ASP A 20 -3.51 -26.29 2.81
CA ASP A 20 -3.91 -27.24 3.85
C ASP A 20 -2.95 -28.45 3.99
N ALA A 21 -2.10 -28.69 2.99
CA ALA A 21 -1.03 -29.69 3.09
C ALA A 21 0.10 -29.25 4.05
N GLY A 22 0.35 -27.94 4.17
CA GLY A 22 1.20 -27.29 5.18
C GLY A 22 2.65 -27.78 5.24
N SER A 23 3.12 -28.47 4.21
CA SER A 23 4.40 -29.18 4.20
C SER A 23 5.48 -28.40 3.44
N ALA A 24 5.07 -27.47 2.58
CA ALA A 24 5.95 -26.69 1.74
C ALA A 24 5.89 -25.20 2.10
N THR A 25 7.03 -24.64 2.52
CA THR A 25 7.15 -23.21 2.80
C THR A 25 8.22 -22.54 1.94
N GLY A 26 8.07 -21.23 1.76
CA GLY A 26 9.04 -20.38 1.07
C GLY A 26 9.41 -19.17 1.91
N LEU A 27 10.67 -18.74 1.81
CA LEU A 27 11.17 -17.50 2.41
C LEU A 27 11.20 -16.39 1.35
N ILE A 28 10.68 -15.23 1.72
CA ILE A 28 10.82 -13.99 0.95
C ILE A 28 11.51 -12.95 1.82
N GLU A 29 12.58 -12.35 1.30
CA GLU A 29 13.25 -11.23 1.95
C GLU A 29 12.92 -9.93 1.18
N ALA A 30 12.44 -8.92 1.91
CA ALA A 30 12.07 -7.64 1.32
C ALA A 30 12.39 -6.48 2.26
N THR A 31 12.48 -5.25 1.74
CA THR A 31 12.49 -4.06 2.61
C THR A 31 11.12 -3.87 3.26
N ASP A 32 11.08 -3.32 4.47
CA ASP A 32 9.85 -3.10 5.26
C ASP A 32 8.75 -2.38 4.45
N GLY A 33 9.13 -1.37 3.66
CA GLY A 33 8.23 -0.60 2.81
C GLY A 33 7.82 -1.26 1.50
N HIS A 34 8.35 -2.44 1.17
CA HIS A 34 8.12 -3.10 -0.12
C HIS A 34 6.69 -3.61 -0.23
N PRO A 35 5.90 -3.23 -1.25
CA PRO A 35 4.51 -3.65 -1.32
C PRO A 35 4.36 -5.06 -1.92
N PHE A 36 3.48 -5.85 -1.32
CA PHE A 36 2.99 -7.14 -1.81
C PHE A 36 1.50 -7.03 -2.18
N TRP A 37 1.08 -7.69 -3.26
CA TRP A 37 -0.33 -7.70 -3.66
C TRP A 37 -1.12 -8.71 -2.84
N MET A 38 -2.13 -8.22 -2.12
CA MET A 38 -3.07 -9.03 -1.34
C MET A 38 -4.18 -9.54 -2.25
N GLU A 39 -4.25 -10.86 -2.45
CA GLU A 39 -5.20 -11.49 -3.39
C GLU A 39 -6.65 -11.29 -2.94
N ASP A 40 -6.91 -11.55 -1.65
CA ASP A 40 -8.23 -11.45 -1.01
C ASP A 40 -8.79 -10.02 -1.01
N GLN A 41 -7.91 -9.02 -0.96
CA GLN A 41 -8.26 -7.61 -0.76
C GLN A 41 -8.07 -6.76 -2.01
N GLY A 42 -7.43 -7.27 -3.06
CA GLY A 42 -7.17 -6.56 -4.31
C GLY A 42 -6.44 -5.23 -4.09
N ARG A 43 -5.43 -5.22 -3.21
CA ARG A 43 -4.66 -4.03 -2.84
C ARG A 43 -3.21 -4.37 -2.53
N TRP A 44 -2.34 -3.36 -2.60
CA TRP A 44 -0.96 -3.48 -2.13
C TRP A 44 -0.88 -3.27 -0.61
N LEU A 45 -0.04 -4.05 0.07
CA LEU A 45 0.29 -3.89 1.48
C LEU A 45 1.81 -3.93 1.66
N ALA A 46 2.37 -2.98 2.41
CA ALA A 46 3.80 -2.99 2.73
C ALA A 46 4.18 -4.25 3.49
N ALA A 47 5.37 -4.78 3.22
CA ALA A 47 5.90 -6.01 3.77
C ALA A 47 5.89 -6.01 5.31
N GLY A 48 6.26 -4.89 5.93
CA GLY A 48 6.21 -4.68 7.39
C GLY A 48 4.82 -4.66 8.01
N LYS A 49 3.77 -4.59 7.20
CA LYS A 49 2.37 -4.57 7.64
C LYS A 49 1.66 -5.90 7.38
N LEU A 50 2.32 -6.85 6.72
CA LEU A 50 1.79 -8.20 6.54
C LEU A 50 1.61 -8.89 7.90
N LYS A 51 0.63 -9.79 7.96
CA LYS A 51 0.30 -10.60 9.14
C LYS A 51 0.12 -12.06 8.74
N PRO A 52 0.37 -13.01 9.65
CA PRO A 52 -0.03 -14.40 9.45
C PRO A 52 -1.50 -14.51 8.98
N GLY A 53 -1.76 -15.35 7.99
CA GLY A 53 -3.06 -15.52 7.33
C GLY A 53 -3.32 -14.59 6.15
N ASN A 54 -2.46 -13.60 5.87
CA ASN A 54 -2.59 -12.78 4.66
C ASN A 54 -2.31 -13.61 3.40
N GLN A 55 -3.13 -13.44 2.36
CA GLN A 55 -2.99 -14.15 1.08
C GLN A 55 -2.30 -13.26 0.05
N LEU A 56 -1.14 -13.71 -0.45
CA LEU A 56 -0.35 -12.99 -1.46
C LEU A 56 -0.57 -13.62 -2.83
N HIS A 57 -0.62 -12.79 -3.86
CA HIS A 57 -0.78 -13.28 -5.23
C HIS A 57 0.49 -13.97 -5.76
N ALA A 58 0.29 -15.17 -6.30
CA ALA A 58 1.34 -15.96 -6.96
C ALA A 58 1.03 -16.16 -8.45
N VAL A 59 2.06 -16.35 -9.27
CA VAL A 59 1.94 -16.63 -10.74
C VAL A 59 0.96 -17.76 -11.03
N SER A 60 0.94 -18.78 -10.17
CA SER A 60 0.10 -19.96 -10.36
C SER A 60 -1.40 -19.66 -10.34
N GLY A 61 -1.81 -18.46 -9.92
CA GLY A 61 -3.20 -18.09 -9.68
C GLY A 61 -3.75 -18.61 -8.34
N ASN A 62 -3.01 -19.49 -7.67
CA ASN A 62 -3.32 -19.94 -6.31
C ASN A 62 -2.55 -19.05 -5.32
N PRO A 63 -3.22 -18.28 -4.45
CA PRO A 63 -2.51 -17.43 -3.51
C PRO A 63 -1.71 -18.24 -2.49
N VAL A 64 -0.59 -17.67 -2.05
CA VAL A 64 0.22 -18.22 -0.96
C VAL A 64 -0.15 -17.53 0.36
N THR A 65 -0.13 -18.26 1.46
CA THR A 65 -0.55 -17.73 2.76
C THR A 65 0.67 -17.34 3.59
N VAL A 66 0.70 -16.12 4.13
CA VAL A 66 1.74 -15.69 5.07
C VAL A 66 1.63 -16.51 6.35
N VAL A 67 2.69 -17.19 6.72
CA VAL A 67 2.82 -17.95 7.97
C VAL A 67 3.44 -17.08 9.06
N SER A 68 4.47 -16.31 8.72
CA SER A 68 5.13 -15.41 9.66
C SER A 68 5.80 -14.22 8.98
N VAL A 69 5.96 -13.14 9.73
CA VAL A 69 6.68 -11.93 9.32
C VAL A 69 7.62 -11.55 10.45
N THR A 70 8.93 -11.59 10.17
CA THR A 70 9.98 -11.26 11.14
C THR A 70 10.73 -10.01 10.68
N PRO A 71 10.59 -8.87 11.38
CA PRO A 71 11.40 -7.69 11.13
C PRO A 71 12.86 -7.95 11.48
N ARG A 72 13.78 -7.49 10.63
CA ARG A 72 15.22 -7.50 10.88
C ARG A 72 15.82 -6.16 10.52
N THR A 73 16.67 -5.64 11.40
CA THR A 73 17.48 -4.46 11.11
C THR A 73 18.87 -4.95 10.75
N GLU A 74 19.22 -4.91 9.47
CA GLU A 74 20.54 -5.34 8.98
C GLU A 74 21.07 -4.33 7.95
N SER A 75 22.39 -4.13 7.95
CA SER A 75 23.06 -3.41 6.87
C SER A 75 23.32 -4.40 5.73
N ARG A 76 22.47 -4.37 4.69
CA ARG A 76 22.58 -5.21 3.50
C ARG A 76 22.44 -4.37 2.24
N THR A 77 23.31 -4.62 1.25
CA THR A 77 23.16 -4.08 -0.10
C THR A 77 22.00 -4.82 -0.78
N ALA A 78 20.94 -4.09 -1.13
CA ALA A 78 19.82 -4.65 -1.88
C ALA A 78 20.04 -4.40 -3.39
N TYR A 79 19.89 -5.44 -4.20
CA TYR A 79 19.98 -5.35 -5.65
C TYR A 79 18.58 -5.07 -6.22
N ASN A 80 18.36 -3.87 -6.75
CA ASN A 80 17.13 -3.56 -7.49
C ASN A 80 17.30 -3.99 -8.96
N LEU A 81 16.41 -4.84 -9.45
CA LEU A 81 16.22 -5.02 -10.89
C LEU A 81 15.41 -3.81 -11.41
N SER A 82 15.78 -3.17 -12.52
CA SER A 82 14.86 -2.25 -13.18
C SER A 82 14.22 -2.99 -14.34
N ILE A 83 12.93 -3.29 -14.23
CA ILE A 83 12.10 -3.74 -15.35
C ILE A 83 11.35 -2.52 -15.88
N ASP A 84 11.52 -2.26 -17.17
CA ASP A 84 10.84 -1.17 -17.88
C ASP A 84 9.36 -1.56 -18.12
N GLY A 85 8.42 -0.63 -17.88
CA GLY A 85 6.97 -0.89 -17.99
C GLY A 85 6.28 -1.23 -16.66
N ILE A 86 5.51 -2.33 -16.60
CA ILE A 86 4.81 -2.75 -15.38
C ILE A 86 5.87 -3.01 -14.31
N HIS A 87 5.92 -2.14 -13.31
CA HIS A 87 6.87 -2.25 -12.21
C HIS A 87 6.43 -3.30 -11.19
N ALA A 88 5.88 -4.41 -11.65
CA ALA A 88 5.56 -5.58 -10.86
C ALA A 88 6.25 -6.79 -11.48
N TYR A 89 6.96 -7.54 -10.66
CA TYR A 89 7.75 -8.71 -11.04
C TYR A 89 7.58 -9.77 -9.98
N TYR A 90 7.94 -11.01 -10.30
CA TYR A 90 7.82 -12.08 -9.34
C TYR A 90 9.15 -12.33 -8.64
N VAL A 91 9.13 -12.40 -7.30
CA VAL A 91 10.25 -12.95 -6.51
C VAL A 91 9.96 -14.40 -6.20
N LEU A 92 11.01 -15.22 -6.26
CA LEU A 92 10.90 -16.65 -5.97
C LEU A 92 10.91 -16.89 -4.46
N ALA A 93 9.79 -17.37 -3.94
CA ALA A 93 9.72 -18.09 -2.67
C ALA A 93 9.96 -19.58 -2.97
N ASN A 94 11.21 -20.02 -2.85
CA ASN A 94 11.66 -21.33 -3.35
C ASN A 94 11.39 -21.49 -4.86
N THR A 95 10.43 -22.32 -5.30
CA THR A 95 10.03 -22.47 -6.70
C THR A 95 8.79 -21.66 -7.08
N THR A 96 8.19 -20.93 -6.13
CA THR A 96 6.93 -20.20 -6.34
C THR A 96 7.18 -18.72 -6.57
N ALA A 97 6.70 -18.20 -7.69
CA ALA A 97 6.82 -16.80 -8.08
C ALA A 97 5.71 -15.94 -7.43
N VAL A 98 6.08 -14.98 -6.58
CA VAL A 98 5.19 -14.08 -5.82
C VAL A 98 5.29 -12.64 -6.33
N LEU A 99 4.15 -12.01 -6.63
CA LEU A 99 4.11 -10.70 -7.28
C LEU A 99 4.52 -9.57 -6.32
N VAL A 100 5.56 -8.83 -6.68
CA VAL A 100 6.15 -7.72 -5.94
C VAL A 100 6.44 -6.51 -6.84
N HIS A 101 6.67 -5.32 -6.27
CA HIS A 101 6.80 -4.07 -7.04
C HIS A 101 8.25 -3.55 -7.16
N ASN A 102 8.77 -3.24 -8.37
CA ASN A 102 10.20 -2.90 -8.61
C ASN A 102 10.55 -1.50 -9.12
N THR A 103 9.71 -0.48 -8.97
CA THR A 103 10.27 0.86 -9.23
C THR A 103 11.21 1.25 -8.10
N GLY A 104 12.31 1.95 -8.41
CA GLY A 104 13.20 2.52 -7.40
C GLY A 104 12.45 3.40 -6.40
N PRO A 105 13.13 3.83 -5.32
CA PRO A 105 12.59 3.82 -3.94
C PRO A 105 11.05 3.77 -3.85
N CYS A 106 10.48 2.59 -4.05
CA CYS A 106 9.04 2.34 -3.90
C CYS A 106 8.73 1.90 -2.48
N GLY A 107 8.59 2.89 -1.60
CA GLY A 107 7.78 2.75 -0.40
C GLY A 107 6.36 3.22 -0.69
N ILE A 108 5.38 2.66 0.01
CA ILE A 108 4.15 3.42 0.28
C ILE A 108 4.61 4.77 0.86
N PRO A 109 4.19 5.93 0.33
CA PRO A 109 4.61 7.23 0.85
C PRO A 109 4.36 7.27 2.36
N THR A 110 5.30 7.83 3.10
CA THR A 110 5.06 8.17 4.51
C THR A 110 3.86 9.11 4.61
N ALA A 111 3.25 9.19 5.78
CA ALA A 111 2.14 10.11 6.01
C ALA A 111 2.54 11.58 5.71
N ALA A 112 3.80 11.96 5.96
CA ALA A 112 4.32 13.28 5.63
C ALA A 112 4.41 13.51 4.12
N GLU A 113 4.97 12.55 3.36
CA GLU A 113 5.04 12.64 1.90
C GLU A 113 3.64 12.64 1.28
N ALA A 114 2.71 11.85 1.83
CA ALA A 114 1.33 11.82 1.38
C ALA A 114 0.60 13.14 1.63
N ALA A 115 0.88 13.84 2.75
CA ALA A 115 0.34 15.17 3.00
C ALA A 115 0.79 16.17 1.92
N GLU A 116 2.07 16.13 1.54
CA GLU A 116 2.61 16.98 0.46
C GLU A 116 2.02 16.62 -0.92
N LEU A 117 1.78 15.34 -1.19
CA LEU A 117 1.08 14.91 -2.40
C LEU A 117 -0.34 15.48 -2.46
N VAL A 118 -1.09 15.41 -1.36
CA VAL A 118 -2.46 15.95 -1.29
C VAL A 118 -2.47 17.48 -1.48
N LYS A 119 -1.53 18.22 -0.88
CA LYS A 119 -1.43 19.68 -1.02
C LYS A 119 -1.15 20.12 -2.47
N LYS A 120 -0.33 19.35 -3.19
CA LYS A 120 0.05 19.65 -4.58
C LYS A 120 -0.93 19.09 -5.60
N ALA A 121 -1.83 18.21 -5.20
CA ALA A 121 -2.71 17.52 -6.12
C ALA A 121 -3.78 18.46 -6.71
N THR A 122 -4.04 18.30 -8.00
CA THR A 122 -5.11 19.01 -8.69
C THR A 122 -6.43 18.27 -8.50
N PRO A 123 -7.46 18.86 -7.87
CA PRO A 123 -8.74 18.20 -7.65
C PRO A 123 -9.53 18.03 -8.96
N THR A 124 -10.21 16.89 -9.09
CA THR A 124 -11.11 16.58 -10.20
C THR A 124 -12.32 15.78 -9.73
N GLY A 125 -13.37 15.71 -10.54
CA GLY A 125 -14.54 14.87 -10.31
C GLY A 125 -15.17 15.09 -8.92
N SER A 126 -15.26 14.04 -8.13
CA SER A 126 -15.85 14.09 -6.78
C SER A 126 -15.08 15.00 -5.82
N ALA A 127 -13.78 15.20 -6.01
CA ALA A 127 -12.98 16.10 -5.17
C ALA A 127 -13.32 17.59 -5.37
N LEU A 128 -14.03 17.96 -6.44
CA LEU A 128 -14.47 19.34 -6.69
C LEU A 128 -15.83 19.67 -6.03
N LYS A 129 -16.53 18.68 -5.46
CA LYS A 129 -17.86 18.89 -4.87
C LYS A 129 -17.75 19.79 -3.63
N ALA A 130 -18.58 20.83 -3.58
CA ALA A 130 -18.53 21.84 -2.51
C ALA A 130 -19.28 21.44 -1.22
N GLU A 131 -19.96 20.30 -1.20
CA GLU A 131 -20.74 19.83 -0.06
C GLU A 131 -19.85 19.65 1.19
N PRO A 132 -20.38 19.86 2.41
CA PRO A 132 -19.59 19.79 3.64
C PRO A 132 -18.76 18.51 3.77
N TRP A 133 -19.30 17.37 3.36
CA TRP A 133 -18.63 16.06 3.40
C TRP A 133 -17.46 15.94 2.42
N HIS A 134 -17.52 16.63 1.29
CA HIS A 134 -16.49 16.60 0.24
C HIS A 134 -15.44 17.70 0.42
N ARG A 135 -15.76 18.79 1.14
CA ARG A 135 -14.80 19.86 1.45
C ARG A 135 -14.01 19.62 2.74
N ALA A 136 -14.57 18.90 3.70
CA ALA A 136 -14.01 18.82 5.06
C ALA A 136 -12.55 18.35 5.11
N GLY A 137 -12.16 17.42 4.24
CA GLY A 137 -10.77 16.96 4.15
C GLY A 137 -9.78 18.05 3.75
N SER A 138 -10.20 19.10 3.04
CA SER A 138 -9.32 20.22 2.67
C SER A 138 -8.80 21.01 3.88
N PHE A 139 -9.53 21.00 5.00
CA PHE A 139 -9.16 21.76 6.20
C PHE A 139 -8.23 21.02 7.16
N VAL A 140 -8.01 19.72 6.93
CA VAL A 140 -7.27 18.84 7.84
C VAL A 140 -6.07 18.17 7.17
N VAL A 141 -5.62 18.69 6.02
CA VAL A 141 -4.50 18.13 5.25
C VAL A 141 -3.20 18.12 6.06
N ASP A 142 -2.96 19.13 6.89
CA ASP A 142 -1.74 19.18 7.73
C ASP A 142 -1.70 18.07 8.80
N ASP A 143 -2.86 17.57 9.22
CA ASP A 143 -2.97 16.48 10.18
C ASP A 143 -2.65 15.11 9.57
N ILE A 144 -2.66 14.99 8.24
CA ILE A 144 -2.31 13.74 7.54
C ILE A 144 -0.93 13.26 7.99
N SER A 145 0.05 14.17 8.10
CA SER A 145 1.42 13.84 8.53
C SER A 145 1.50 13.14 9.90
N LYS A 146 0.51 13.36 10.77
CA LYS A 146 0.49 12.86 12.15
C LYS A 146 -0.46 11.68 12.34
N LYS A 147 -1.58 11.68 11.63
CA LYS A 147 -2.72 10.78 11.87
C LYS A 147 -3.07 9.92 10.66
N GLY A 148 -2.53 10.25 9.49
CA GLY A 148 -2.83 9.59 8.23
C GLY A 148 -2.21 8.20 8.14
N THR A 149 -3.00 7.27 7.59
CA THR A 149 -2.51 5.97 7.12
C THR A 149 -2.58 5.96 5.61
N VAL A 150 -1.47 5.60 4.98
CA VAL A 150 -1.31 5.64 3.52
C VAL A 150 -1.36 4.22 2.98
N PHE A 151 -2.06 4.04 1.87
CA PHE A 151 -2.23 2.78 1.17
C PHE A 151 -1.95 2.99 -0.31
N LYS A 152 -1.41 1.95 -0.97
CA LYS A 152 -1.40 1.86 -2.42
C LYS A 152 -2.60 1.01 -2.85
N ILE A 153 -3.44 1.58 -3.70
CA ILE A 153 -4.60 0.89 -4.27
C ILE A 153 -4.40 0.72 -5.77
N GLY A 154 -4.60 -0.51 -6.26
CA GLY A 154 -4.56 -0.80 -7.69
C GLY A 154 -5.86 -0.37 -8.36
N SER A 155 -5.78 -0.04 -9.65
CA SER A 155 -6.97 0.14 -10.47
C SER A 155 -7.35 -1.18 -11.13
N LYS A 156 -8.58 -1.68 -10.87
CA LYS A 156 -9.09 -2.89 -11.56
C LYS A 156 -9.23 -2.72 -13.08
N ASP A 157 -9.16 -1.49 -13.58
CA ASP A 157 -9.30 -1.11 -14.99
C ASP A 157 -7.95 -0.85 -15.70
N GLY A 158 -6.81 -1.17 -15.07
CA GLY A 158 -5.49 -1.01 -15.69
C GLY A 158 -4.92 0.42 -15.71
N ARG A 159 -5.57 1.40 -15.06
CA ARG A 159 -5.08 2.80 -14.97
C ARG A 159 -3.87 3.02 -14.05
N GLY A 160 -3.17 1.96 -13.63
CA GLY A 160 -2.03 2.00 -12.71
C GLY A 160 -2.42 2.10 -11.21
N ASP A 161 -1.46 2.33 -10.32
CA ASP A 161 -1.69 2.44 -8.87
C ASP A 161 -1.97 3.88 -8.40
N ALA A 162 -2.88 4.04 -7.43
CA ALA A 162 -3.15 5.32 -6.76
C ALA A 162 -2.73 5.26 -5.29
N THR A 163 -2.51 6.43 -4.70
CA THR A 163 -2.28 6.61 -3.27
C THR A 163 -3.60 6.93 -2.60
N LEU A 164 -4.07 6.04 -1.73
CA LEU A 164 -5.21 6.24 -0.83
C LEU A 164 -4.68 6.70 0.53
N ILE A 165 -5.21 7.80 1.04
CA ILE A 165 -4.93 8.28 2.39
C ILE A 165 -6.22 8.16 3.18
N GLN A 166 -6.18 7.50 4.34
CA GLN A 166 -7.27 7.50 5.30
C GLN A 166 -6.79 8.05 6.64
N MET A 167 -7.57 8.94 7.24
CA MET A 167 -7.21 9.56 8.52
C MET A 167 -8.42 9.60 9.45
N PRO A 168 -8.33 9.09 10.69
CA PRO A 168 -9.44 9.18 11.62
C PRO A 168 -9.70 10.64 12.02
N GLY A 169 -10.96 10.96 12.28
CA GLY A 169 -11.31 12.29 12.76
C GLY A 169 -12.80 12.45 13.01
N GLU A 170 -13.24 13.69 13.11
CA GLU A 170 -14.61 14.04 13.41
C GLU A 170 -15.06 15.18 12.48
N LEU A 171 -16.33 15.16 12.09
CA LEU A 171 -16.98 16.28 11.41
C LEU A 171 -18.36 16.53 12.03
N ASN A 172 -18.58 17.73 12.54
CA ASN A 172 -19.82 18.17 13.20
C ASN A 172 -20.27 17.23 14.33
N GLY A 173 -19.38 16.91 15.29
CA GLY A 173 -19.71 16.07 16.43
C GLY A 173 -19.82 14.58 16.12
N LYS A 174 -19.51 14.15 14.88
CA LYS A 174 -19.66 12.76 14.45
C LYS A 174 -18.31 12.16 14.06
N PRO A 175 -17.86 11.09 14.74
CA PRO A 175 -16.60 10.45 14.43
C PRO A 175 -16.67 9.71 13.08
N GLY A 176 -15.52 9.56 12.45
CA GLY A 176 -15.38 8.93 11.16
C GLY A 176 -13.95 8.99 10.64
N ARG A 177 -13.80 9.03 9.32
CA ARG A 177 -12.50 9.19 8.66
C ARG A 177 -12.57 10.16 7.50
N TYR A 178 -11.46 10.84 7.26
CA TYR A 178 -11.18 11.56 6.03
C TYR A 178 -10.48 10.64 5.04
N GLU A 179 -10.79 10.81 3.76
CA GLU A 179 -10.29 9.98 2.67
C GLU A 179 -9.84 10.83 1.48
N TRP A 180 -8.66 10.55 0.95
CA TRP A 180 -8.11 11.16 -0.27
C TRP A 180 -7.62 10.07 -1.22
N ILE A 181 -7.85 10.25 -2.52
CA ILE A 181 -7.24 9.40 -3.55
C ILE A 181 -6.50 10.28 -4.56
N VAL A 182 -5.18 10.13 -4.57
CA VAL A 182 -4.27 10.86 -5.45
C VAL A 182 -3.58 9.89 -6.42
N ARG A 183 -3.64 10.22 -7.71
CA ARG A 183 -3.00 9.49 -8.80
C ARG A 183 -2.30 10.49 -9.69
N ASP A 184 -0.99 10.34 -9.89
CA ASP A 184 -0.20 11.18 -10.80
C ASP A 184 -0.43 12.70 -10.61
N GLY A 185 -0.52 13.14 -9.35
CA GLY A 185 -0.77 14.53 -9.00
C GLY A 185 -2.23 14.98 -9.18
N ILE A 186 -3.16 14.08 -9.48
CA ILE A 186 -4.60 14.36 -9.60
C ILE A 186 -5.34 13.76 -8.41
N MET A 187 -6.08 14.60 -7.69
CA MET A 187 -6.96 14.16 -6.59
C MET A 187 -8.37 13.92 -7.13
N SER A 188 -8.76 12.66 -7.22
CA SER A 188 -10.08 12.27 -7.74
C SER A 188 -11.15 12.13 -6.65
N HIS A 189 -10.70 11.93 -5.41
CA HIS A 189 -11.56 11.70 -4.26
C HIS A 189 -11.07 12.50 -3.06
N LEU A 190 -12.04 13.14 -2.39
CA LEU A 190 -11.90 13.86 -1.15
C LEU A 190 -13.22 13.74 -0.40
N MET A 191 -13.26 13.05 0.74
CA MET A 191 -14.51 12.85 1.48
C MET A 191 -14.29 12.58 2.98
N PHE A 192 -15.23 13.02 3.81
CA PHE A 192 -15.41 12.52 5.17
C PHE A 192 -16.51 11.45 5.24
N ILE A 193 -16.19 10.33 5.88
CA ILE A 193 -17.02 9.13 5.98
C ILE A 193 -17.37 8.90 7.45
N ARG A 194 -18.65 9.00 7.79
CA ARG A 194 -19.16 8.78 9.15
C ARG A 194 -18.99 7.33 9.58
N GLY A 195 -18.53 7.10 10.82
CA GLY A 195 -18.41 5.75 11.41
C GLY A 195 -17.43 4.80 10.72
N GLY A 196 -16.60 5.30 9.79
CA GLY A 196 -15.67 4.49 9.03
C GLY A 196 -14.38 4.17 9.81
N THR A 197 -13.92 2.92 9.74
CA THR A 197 -12.60 2.51 10.21
C THR A 197 -11.54 2.72 9.12
N ILE A 198 -10.27 2.77 9.53
CA ILE A 198 -9.12 2.79 8.63
C ILE A 198 -8.87 1.36 8.16
N ASN A 199 -9.03 1.11 6.86
CA ASN A 199 -9.05 -0.24 6.29
C ASN A 199 -8.36 -0.35 4.93
N GLY A 200 -7.89 0.76 4.34
CA GLY A 200 -7.26 0.76 3.02
C GLY A 200 -8.20 0.45 1.86
N ILE A 201 -9.51 0.44 2.11
CA ILE A 201 -10.55 0.26 1.11
C ILE A 201 -11.17 1.63 0.83
N ALA A 202 -10.95 2.12 -0.38
CA ALA A 202 -11.57 3.34 -0.86
C ALA A 202 -13.09 3.20 -0.90
N ILE A 203 -13.83 4.19 -0.41
CA ILE A 203 -15.25 4.31 -0.69
C ILE A 203 -15.42 4.73 -2.14
N LYS A 204 -16.13 3.90 -2.90
CA LYS A 204 -16.60 4.28 -4.23
C LYS A 204 -17.78 5.25 -4.05
N PRO A 205 -17.72 6.46 -4.61
CA PRO A 205 -18.87 7.37 -4.61
C PRO A 205 -20.03 6.81 -5.42
#